data_AF-A0A8X6R4Q4-F1
#
_entry.id   AF-A0A8X6R4Q4-F1
#
_cell.length_a   1.000
_cell.length_b   1.000
_cell.length_c   1.000
_cell.angle_alpha   90.00
_cell.angle_beta   90.00
_cell.angle_gamma   90.00
#
_symmetry.space_group_name_H-M   'P 1'
#
loop_
_entity.id
_entity.type
_entity.pdbx_description
1 polymer ?
#
loop_
_entity_poly.entity_id
_entity_poly.type
_entity_poly.pdbx_seq_one_letter_code
_entity_poly.pdbx_strand_id
1 'polypeptide(L)'
;MNCREIYTTFQLTWNRAKPPFLNTHWSPISLFELFLNDEITEYILEQSILYASQKEDCDFVIGAEDLKLFFAILFTSGYNVLPRRRSTGKIRVM
;
A
#
# COMPACT_ATOMS: atom_id res chain seq x y z
N MET A 1 29.25 5.24 -2.21
CA MET A 1 28.27 4.31 -2.83
C MET A 1 27.36 5.13 -3.72
N ASN A 2 27.37 4.86 -5.03
CA ASN A 2 26.70 5.66 -6.04
C ASN A 2 25.27 5.13 -6.29
N CYS A 3 24.25 5.99 -6.35
CA CYS A 3 22.85 5.57 -6.53
C CYS A 3 22.61 4.69 -7.77
N ARG A 4 23.48 4.78 -8.78
CA ARG A 4 23.45 3.90 -9.97
C ARG A 4 23.71 2.44 -9.62
N GLU A 5 24.66 2.16 -8.74
CA GLU A 5 25.02 0.80 -8.34
C GLU A 5 23.90 0.14 -7.52
N ILE A 6 23.20 0.93 -6.71
CA ILE A 6 22.03 0.46 -5.94
C ILE A 6 20.92 0.02 -6.90
N TYR A 7 20.65 0.81 -7.96
CA TYR A 7 19.60 0.49 -8.92
C TYR A 7 19.92 -0.76 -9.76
N THR A 8 21.17 -0.92 -10.20
CA THR A 8 21.58 -2.15 -10.90
C THR A 8 21.61 -3.36 -9.97
N THR A 9 22.05 -3.21 -8.72
CA THR A 9 22.03 -4.32 -7.75
C THR A 9 20.60 -4.74 -7.42
N PHE A 10 19.68 -3.79 -7.26
CA PHE A 10 18.25 -4.07 -7.02
C PHE A 10 17.62 -4.79 -8.22
N GLN A 11 17.84 -4.35 -9.45
CA GLN A 11 17.29 -5.00 -10.65
C GLN A 11 17.86 -6.42 -10.90
N LEU A 12 19.06 -6.73 -10.41
CA LEU A 12 19.70 -8.03 -10.60
C LEU A 12 19.27 -9.09 -9.56
N THR A 13 18.75 -8.70 -8.39
CA THR A 13 18.31 -9.66 -7.36
C THR A 13 16.89 -10.18 -7.57
N TRP A 14 15.98 -9.38 -8.17
CA TRP A 14 14.61 -9.82 -8.50
C TRP A 14 14.56 -10.90 -9.59
N ASN A 15 15.61 -11.06 -10.40
CA ASN A 15 15.63 -11.95 -11.57
C ASN A 15 16.30 -13.31 -11.33
N ARG A 16 16.85 -13.60 -10.14
CA ARG A 16 17.59 -14.87 -9.91
C ARG A 16 16.73 -16.06 -9.48
N ALA A 17 15.62 -15.82 -8.80
CA ALA A 17 14.65 -16.86 -8.46
C ALA A 17 13.31 -16.19 -8.13
N LYS A 18 12.20 -16.78 -8.58
CA LYS A 18 10.88 -16.39 -8.08
C LYS A 18 10.89 -16.62 -6.56
N PRO A 19 10.49 -15.63 -5.75
CA PRO A 19 10.42 -15.82 -4.31
C PRO A 19 9.53 -17.04 -3.99
N PRO A 20 9.83 -17.79 -2.91
CA PRO A 20 9.22 -19.09 -2.66
C PRO A 20 7.69 -19.07 -2.66
N PHE A 21 7.10 -17.96 -2.20
CA PHE A 21 5.65 -17.78 -2.15
C PHE A 21 4.99 -17.70 -3.54
N LEU A 22 5.70 -17.38 -4.62
CA LEU A 22 5.11 -17.37 -5.98
C LEU A 22 5.05 -18.75 -6.65
N ASN A 23 5.65 -19.77 -6.02
CA ASN A 23 5.69 -21.13 -6.57
C ASN A 23 4.50 -21.99 -6.10
N THR A 24 3.69 -21.49 -5.17
CA THR A 24 2.53 -22.18 -4.61
C THR A 24 1.24 -21.56 -5.13
N HIS A 25 0.20 -22.36 -5.31
CA HIS A 25 -1.14 -21.84 -5.60
C HIS A 25 -1.76 -21.27 -4.32
N TRP A 26 -1.74 -19.95 -4.18
CA TRP A 26 -2.40 -19.24 -3.08
C TRP A 26 -3.79 -18.78 -3.51
N SER A 27 -4.72 -18.75 -2.56
CA SER A 27 -5.90 -17.90 -2.74
C SER A 27 -5.44 -16.43 -2.77
N PRO A 28 -6.12 -15.54 -3.51
CA PRO A 28 -5.76 -14.11 -3.54
C PRO A 28 -5.70 -13.48 -2.14
N ILE A 29 -6.54 -13.93 -1.22
CA ILE A 29 -6.59 -13.47 0.18
C ILE A 29 -5.35 -13.96 0.94
N SER A 30 -5.00 -15.24 0.81
CA SER A 30 -3.83 -15.78 1.50
C SER A 30 -2.51 -15.18 0.99
N LEU A 31 -2.44 -14.80 -0.29
CA LEU A 31 -1.31 -14.04 -0.81
C LEU A 31 -1.23 -12.64 -0.18
N PHE A 32 -2.37 -12.01 0.09
CA PHE A 32 -2.44 -10.70 0.72
C PHE A 32 -2.01 -10.74 2.19
N GLU A 33 -2.45 -11.75 2.92
CA GLU A 33 -2.10 -11.98 4.34
C GLU A 33 -0.59 -12.22 4.55
N LEU A 34 0.17 -12.61 3.52
CA LEU A 34 1.63 -12.68 3.59
C LEU A 34 2.28 -11.29 3.76
N PHE A 35 1.62 -10.22 3.30
CA PHE A 35 2.13 -8.86 3.36
C PHE A 35 1.40 -8.00 4.40
N LEU A 36 0.11 -8.23 4.58
CA LEU A 36 -0.74 -7.56 5.56
C LEU A 36 -1.20 -8.60 6.58
N ASN A 37 -0.23 -9.06 7.37
CA ASN A 37 -0.49 -9.95 8.50
C ASN A 37 -1.11 -9.19 9.68
N ASP A 38 -1.52 -9.92 10.71
CA ASP A 38 -2.17 -9.33 11.88
C ASP A 38 -1.25 -8.35 12.62
N GLU A 39 0.05 -8.65 12.73
CA GLU A 39 1.05 -7.79 13.37
C GLU A 39 1.17 -6.42 12.68
N ILE A 40 1.27 -6.40 11.35
CA ILE A 40 1.33 -5.15 10.57
C ILE A 40 -0.01 -4.42 10.67
N THR A 41 -1.12 -5.15 10.62
CA THR A 41 -2.46 -4.58 10.74
C THR A 41 -2.62 -3.86 12.07
N GLU A 42 -2.26 -4.51 13.17
CA GLU A 42 -2.29 -3.94 14.53
C GLU A 42 -1.37 -2.72 14.64
N TYR A 43 -0.14 -2.82 14.13
CA TYR A 43 0.78 -1.68 14.12
C TYR A 43 0.23 -0.46 13.36
N ILE A 44 -0.42 -0.67 12.22
CA ILE A 44 -1.04 0.43 11.47
C ILE A 44 -2.21 1.04 12.25
N LEU A 45 -3.04 0.24 12.92
CA LEU A 45 -4.13 0.73 13.76
C LEU A 45 -3.58 1.61 14.89
N GLU A 46 -2.59 1.12 15.64
CA GLU A 46 -1.97 1.85 16.74
C GLU A 46 -1.43 3.19 16.28
N GLN A 47 -0.67 3.22 15.18
CA GLN A 47 -0.11 4.46 14.65
C GLN A 47 -1.18 5.41 14.11
N SER A 48 -2.27 4.88 13.54
CA SER A 48 -3.39 5.69 13.04
C SER A 48 -4.15 6.37 14.19
N ILE A 49 -4.41 5.63 15.28
CA ILE A 49 -5.05 6.15 16.49
C ILE A 49 -4.14 7.18 17.17
N LEU A 50 -2.84 6.89 17.28
CA LEU A 50 -1.87 7.82 17.84
C LEU A 50 -1.83 9.13 17.04
N TYR A 51 -1.84 9.05 15.71
CA TYR A 51 -1.88 10.22 14.84
C TYR A 51 -3.15 11.04 15.03
N ALA A 52 -4.31 10.40 15.12
CA ALA A 52 -5.59 11.07 15.36
C ALA A 52 -5.59 11.81 16.72
N SER A 53 -5.09 11.15 17.77
CA SER A 53 -4.92 11.76 19.09
C SER A 53 -4.02 13.00 19.05
N GLN A 54 -2.92 12.97 18.28
CA GLN A 54 -2.04 14.14 18.08
C GLN A 54 -2.73 15.28 17.31
N LYS A 55 -3.82 14.99 16.60
CA LYS A 55 -4.65 15.96 15.87
C LYS A 55 -5.88 16.42 16.63
N GLU A 56 -5.91 16.17 17.94
CA GLU A 56 -7.02 16.50 18.84
C GLU A 56 -8.33 15.73 18.51
N ASP A 57 -8.23 14.64 17.74
CA ASP A 57 -9.33 13.72 17.48
C ASP A 57 -9.16 12.47 18.37
N CYS A 58 -9.57 12.60 19.63
CA CYS A 58 -9.45 11.54 20.64
C CYS A 58 -10.55 10.47 20.53
N ASP A 59 -11.62 10.74 19.77
CA ASP A 59 -12.75 9.83 19.59
C ASP A 59 -12.58 8.94 18.35
N PHE A 60 -11.46 9.09 17.65
CA PHE A 60 -11.13 8.27 16.49
C PHE A 60 -10.90 6.81 16.91
N VAL A 61 -11.83 5.96 16.47
CA VAL A 61 -11.77 4.51 16.65
C VAL A 61 -11.79 3.87 15.26
N ILE A 62 -10.85 2.96 15.03
CA ILE A 62 -10.79 2.16 13.81
C ILE A 62 -10.49 0.70 14.18
N GLY A 63 -11.25 -0.23 13.60
CA GLY A 63 -11.03 -1.66 13.79
C GLY A 63 -10.16 -2.28 12.69
N ALA A 64 -9.65 -3.49 12.93
CA ALA A 64 -8.91 -4.25 11.94
C ALA A 64 -9.74 -4.53 10.68
N GLU A 65 -11.03 -4.78 10.81
CA GLU A 65 -11.93 -5.01 9.69
C GLU A 65 -12.14 -3.74 8.84
N ASP A 66 -12.23 -2.57 9.48
CA ASP A 66 -12.32 -1.29 8.78
C ASP A 66 -11.04 -1.01 7.98
N LEU A 67 -9.89 -1.34 8.56
CA LEU A 67 -8.59 -1.21 7.90
C LEU A 67 -8.46 -2.18 6.72
N LYS A 68 -8.90 -3.44 6.87
CA LYS A 68 -8.95 -4.42 5.77
C LYS A 68 -9.87 -3.95 4.64
N LEU A 69 -11.04 -3.41 4.98
CA LEU A 69 -11.98 -2.83 4.01
C LEU A 69 -11.36 -1.63 3.28
N PHE A 70 -10.68 -0.75 4.01
CA PHE A 70 -9.96 0.38 3.44
C PHE A 70 -8.91 -0.07 2.42
N PHE A 71 -8.10 -1.07 2.76
CA PHE A 71 -7.16 -1.64 1.80
C PHE A 71 -7.86 -2.25 0.58
N ALA A 72 -8.94 -3.03 0.77
CA ALA A 72 -9.70 -3.60 -0.34
C ALA A 72 -10.17 -2.52 -1.34
N ILE A 73 -10.60 -1.36 -0.85
CA ILE A 73 -10.97 -0.20 -1.68
C ILE A 73 -9.74 0.35 -2.42
N LEU A 74 -8.59 0.51 -1.75
CA LEU A 74 -7.35 0.99 -2.38
C LEU A 74 -6.89 0.07 -3.51
N PHE A 75 -6.90 -1.25 -3.29
CA PHE A 75 -6.50 -2.21 -4.32
C PHE A 75 -7.47 -2.22 -5.51
N THR A 76 -8.78 -2.19 -5.23
CA THR A 76 -9.81 -2.19 -6.28
C THR A 76 -9.82 -0.88 -7.07
N SER A 77 -9.60 0.26 -6.41
CA SER A 77 -9.53 1.58 -7.07
C SER A 77 -8.25 1.74 -7.90
N GLY A 78 -7.13 1.18 -7.46
CA GLY A 78 -5.87 1.19 -8.22
C GLY A 78 -5.89 0.28 -9.45
N TYR A 79 -6.81 -0.68 -9.52
CA TYR A 79 -6.97 -1.59 -10.66
C TYR A 79 -7.63 -0.91 -11.86
N ASN A 80 -8.54 0.04 -11.62
CA ASN A 80 -9.13 0.83 -12.69
C ASN A 80 -8.19 1.99 -13.04
N VAL A 81 -7.57 1.93 -14.21
CA VAL A 81 -6.78 3.05 -14.76
C VAL A 81 -7.76 4.14 -15.20
N LEU A 82 -8.36 4.85 -14.23
CA LEU A 82 -9.02 6.10 -14.54
C LEU A 82 -7.96 7.00 -15.18
N PRO A 83 -8.24 7.63 -16.33
CA PRO A 83 -7.31 8.56 -16.94
C PRO A 83 -6.97 9.61 -15.89
N ARG A 84 -5.74 9.55 -15.37
CA ARG A 84 -5.24 10.46 -14.36
C ARG A 84 -5.52 11.86 -14.89
N ARG A 85 -6.44 12.57 -14.24
CA ARG A 85 -6.75 13.96 -14.56
C ARG A 85 -5.48 14.75 -14.26
N ARG A 86 -4.58 14.85 -15.25
CA ARG A 86 -3.55 15.88 -15.23
C ARG A 86 -4.34 17.17 -15.12
N SER A 87 -4.13 17.91 -14.04
CA SER A 87 -4.54 19.30 -13.96
C SER A 87 -3.73 20.14 -14.96
N THR A 88 -3.69 19.77 -16.24
CA THR A 88 -3.41 20.70 -17.32
C THR A 88 -4.70 21.44 -17.64
N GLY A 89 -5.24 22.12 -16.62
CA GLY A 89 -6.12 23.24 -16.83
C GLY A 89 -5.24 24.37 -17.34
N LYS A 90 -5.14 24.49 -18.67
CA LYS A 90 -4.70 25.74 -19.28
C LYS A 90 -5.85 26.72 -18.99
N ILE A 91 -5.82 27.38 -17.84
CA ILE A 91 -6.70 28.50 -17.54
C ILE A 91 -6.29 29.59 -18.53
N ARG A 92 -7.01 29.67 -19.64
CA ARG A 92 -6.95 30.84 -20.51
C ARG A 92 -7.83 31.88 -19.83
N VAL A 93 -7.20 32.77 -19.06
CA VAL A 93 -7.85 34.01 -18.65
C VAL A 93 -8.10 34.77 -19.95
N MET A 94 -9.38 34.88 -20.31
CA MET A 94 -9.87 35.88 -21.27
C MET A 94 -10.25 37.13 -20.48
#